data_AF-A0A6V8PSR9-F1
#
_entry.id   AF-A0A6V8PSR9-F1
#
_cell.length_a   1.000
_cell.length_b   1.000
_cell.length_c   1.000
_cell.angle_alpha   90.00
_cell.angle_beta   90.00
_cell.angle_gamma   90.00
#
_symmetry.space_group_name_H-M   'P 1'
#
loop_
_entity.id
_entity.type
_entity.pdbx_description
1 polymer ?
#
loop_
_entity_poly.entity_id
_entity_poly.type
_entity_poly.pdbx_seq_one_letter_code
_entity_poly.pdbx_strand_id
1 'polypeptide(L)'
;KTLKEILAKLKEDFEIDRCILVGDRGLISKENLEELEKQDFESILALRKRRSREVKKVLKEGAPIYCRTSEQLEYREVKKEDGLRYILCRNPEVAISQHRERQEDLAHLQAQLEQLKEKVASQKRPALKRVIRQAEEILSHRHGHRFFDYRLEEKGRQLTYFRKEEALALEKELDGLY
;
A
#
# COMPACT_ATOMS: atom_id res chain seq x y z
N LYS A 1 19.40 4.49 21.93
CA LYS A 1 20.61 4.32 21.11
C LYS A 1 20.21 4.52 19.66
N THR A 2 20.84 5.46 18.99
CA THR A 2 20.54 5.79 17.59
C THR A 2 21.34 4.86 16.68
N LEU A 3 20.83 4.57 15.48
CA LEU A 3 21.50 3.72 14.49
C LEU A 3 22.98 4.12 14.29
N LYS A 4 23.23 5.43 14.22
CA LYS A 4 24.56 6.05 14.14
C LYS A 4 25.54 5.57 15.23
N GLU A 5 25.11 5.52 16.48
CA GLU A 5 25.98 5.13 17.61
C GLU A 5 26.38 3.65 17.54
N ILE A 6 25.49 2.81 17.00
CA ILE A 6 25.75 1.37 16.82
C ILE A 6 26.72 1.17 15.66
N LEU A 7 26.53 1.88 14.55
CA LEU A 7 27.39 1.79 13.37
C LEU A 7 28.83 2.22 13.65
N ALA A 8 29.01 3.31 14.41
CA ALA A 8 30.36 3.78 14.81
C ALA A 8 31.09 2.72 15.65
N LYS A 9 30.41 2.16 16.67
CA LYS A 9 30.98 1.10 17.52
C LYS A 9 31.35 -0.15 16.72
N LEU A 10 30.53 -0.56 15.75
CA LEU A 10 30.82 -1.75 14.94
C LEU A 10 32.09 -1.62 14.10
N LYS A 11 32.42 -0.40 13.63
CA LYS A 11 33.66 -0.12 12.90
C LYS A 11 34.86 0.03 13.84
N GLU A 12 34.71 0.83 14.89
CA GLU A 12 35.82 1.22 15.76
C GLU A 12 36.21 0.11 16.76
N ASP A 13 35.23 -0.59 17.33
CA ASP A 13 35.47 -1.52 18.44
C ASP A 13 35.74 -2.97 17.95
N PHE A 14 35.36 -3.32 16.70
CA PHE A 14 35.30 -4.72 16.26
C PHE A 14 36.04 -5.04 14.95
N GLU A 15 36.72 -4.08 14.29
CA GLU A 15 37.51 -4.29 13.06
C GLU A 15 36.77 -5.14 11.98
N ILE A 16 35.47 -4.91 11.79
CA ILE A 16 34.65 -5.70 10.87
C ILE A 16 34.86 -5.24 9.43
N ASP A 17 35.38 -6.14 8.58
CA ASP A 17 35.62 -5.88 7.14
C ASP A 17 34.33 -5.62 6.34
N ARG A 18 33.24 -6.32 6.67
CA ARG A 18 31.94 -6.18 5.99
C ARG A 18 30.79 -6.42 6.95
N CYS A 19 29.84 -5.47 6.98
CA CYS A 19 28.62 -5.57 7.76
C CYS A 19 27.41 -5.23 6.87
N ILE A 20 26.40 -6.10 6.87
CA ILE A 20 25.12 -5.86 6.18
C ILE A 20 24.04 -5.64 7.24
N LEU A 21 23.48 -4.43 7.28
CA LEU A 21 22.39 -4.13 8.19
C LEU A 21 21.06 -4.61 7.63
N VAL A 22 20.33 -5.41 8.41
CA VAL A 22 18.96 -5.81 8.07
C VAL A 22 18.00 -5.07 8.98
N GLY A 23 17.11 -4.28 8.39
CA GLY A 23 16.20 -3.41 9.12
C GLY A 23 14.75 -3.51 8.66
N ASP A 24 13.83 -3.34 9.60
CA ASP A 24 12.41 -3.30 9.31
C ASP A 24 11.99 -1.92 8.76
N ARG A 25 10.68 -1.77 8.50
CA ARG A 25 10.08 -0.53 7.99
C ARG A 25 10.16 0.65 8.96
N GLY A 26 10.47 0.41 10.24
CA GLY A 26 10.65 1.44 11.27
C GLY A 26 12.02 2.12 11.17
N LEU A 27 13.01 1.43 10.63
CA LEU A 27 14.37 1.95 10.46
C LEU A 27 14.54 2.86 9.24
N ILE A 28 13.57 2.87 8.31
CA ILE A 28 13.57 3.76 7.13
C ILE A 28 13.13 5.17 7.52
N SER A 29 14.07 5.97 7.99
CA SER A 29 14.01 7.44 7.97
C SER A 29 15.02 7.97 6.95
N LYS A 30 14.77 9.17 6.41
CA LYS A 30 15.71 9.83 5.49
C LYS A 30 17.09 10.01 6.13
N GLU A 31 17.11 10.38 7.41
CA GLU A 31 18.31 10.53 8.23
C GLU A 31 19.08 9.20 8.39
N ASN A 32 18.38 8.09 8.64
CA ASN A 32 19.02 6.78 8.79
C ASN A 32 19.57 6.27 7.45
N LEU A 33 18.86 6.48 6.33
CA LEU A 33 19.34 6.13 5.00
C LEU A 33 20.61 6.93 4.65
N GLU A 34 20.59 8.25 4.87
CA GLU A 34 21.75 9.11 4.63
C GLU A 34 22.95 8.73 5.53
N GLU A 35 22.73 8.31 6.77
CA GLU A 35 23.81 7.85 7.65
C GLU A 35 24.37 6.50 7.19
N LEU A 36 23.53 5.57 6.69
CA LEU A 36 23.98 4.29 6.13
C LEU A 36 24.83 4.49 4.88
N GLU A 37 24.41 5.39 3.98
CA GLU A 37 25.16 5.75 2.77
C GLU A 37 26.49 6.44 3.12
N LYS A 38 26.51 7.39 4.06
CA LYS A 38 27.74 8.10 4.48
C LYS A 38 28.79 7.18 5.09
N GLN A 39 28.33 6.13 5.77
CA GLN A 39 29.20 5.19 6.46
C GLN A 39 29.52 3.97 5.59
N ASP A 40 29.18 3.96 4.30
CA ASP A 40 29.49 2.88 3.35
C ASP A 40 29.07 1.48 3.84
N PHE A 41 27.92 1.41 4.53
CA PHE A 41 27.36 0.14 4.98
C PHE A 41 26.34 -0.39 3.98
N GLU A 42 26.46 -1.67 3.65
CA GLU A 42 25.41 -2.38 2.94
C GLU A 42 24.17 -2.54 3.83
N SER A 43 22.98 -2.43 3.25
CA SER A 43 21.74 -2.63 4.01
C SER A 43 20.62 -3.27 3.20
N ILE A 44 19.77 -4.01 3.91
CA ILE A 44 18.51 -4.55 3.42
C ILE A 44 17.41 -4.00 4.32
N LEU A 45 16.58 -3.12 3.76
CA LEU A 45 15.56 -2.39 4.50
C LEU A 45 14.17 -2.67 3.92
N ALA A 46 13.23 -3.01 4.79
CA ALA A 46 11.85 -3.26 4.36
C ALA A 46 11.11 -1.95 4.10
N LEU A 47 10.46 -1.81 2.93
CA LEU A 47 9.73 -0.59 2.55
C LEU A 47 8.24 -0.62 2.96
N ARG A 48 7.66 0.58 3.15
CA ARG A 48 6.22 0.71 3.38
C ARG A 48 5.44 0.59 2.07
N LYS A 49 4.92 -0.60 1.76
CA LYS A 49 4.10 -0.96 0.58
C LYS A 49 3.26 0.19 -0.02
N ARG A 50 2.30 0.73 0.74
CA ARG A 50 1.30 1.69 0.22
C ARG A 50 1.78 3.15 0.20
N ARG A 51 2.71 3.50 1.10
CA ARG A 51 3.13 4.90 1.35
C ARG A 51 4.42 5.26 0.63
N SER A 52 5.24 4.28 0.23
CA SER A 52 6.46 4.53 -0.54
C SER A 52 6.12 4.81 -2.00
N ARG A 53 6.65 5.92 -2.52
CA ARG A 53 6.53 6.28 -3.94
C ARG A 53 7.41 5.37 -4.78
N GLU A 54 8.54 4.95 -4.24
CA GLU A 54 9.51 4.03 -4.80
C GLU A 54 8.86 2.68 -5.07
N VAL A 55 8.14 2.10 -4.10
CA VAL A 55 7.39 0.85 -4.29
C VAL A 55 6.42 0.99 -5.47
N LYS A 56 5.64 2.08 -5.55
CA LYS A 56 4.70 2.30 -6.67
C LYS A 56 5.39 2.41 -8.03
N LYS A 57 6.59 3.00 -8.08
CA LYS A 57 7.39 3.08 -9.31
C LYS A 57 7.88 1.69 -9.72
N VAL A 58 8.47 0.97 -8.76
CA VAL A 58 9.04 -0.36 -8.96
C VAL A 58 7.99 -1.36 -9.40
N LEU A 59 6.76 -1.30 -8.88
CA LEU A 59 5.65 -2.16 -9.33
C LEU A 59 5.30 -1.98 -10.81
N LYS A 60 5.44 -0.76 -11.34
CA LYS A 60 5.15 -0.44 -12.74
C LYS A 60 6.33 -0.73 -13.67
N GLU A 61 7.47 -1.10 -13.11
CA GLU A 61 8.72 -1.28 -13.84
C GLU A 61 8.97 -2.76 -14.16
N GLY A 62 9.31 -3.01 -15.42
CA GLY A 62 9.59 -4.35 -15.93
C GLY A 62 8.36 -5.26 -15.98
N ALA A 63 8.54 -6.44 -16.55
CA ALA A 63 7.50 -7.46 -16.54
C ALA A 63 7.31 -8.02 -15.12
N PRO A 64 6.08 -8.36 -14.69
CA PRO A 64 5.81 -8.94 -13.37
C PRO A 64 6.16 -10.44 -13.35
N ILE A 65 7.38 -10.78 -13.76
CA ILE A 65 7.87 -12.16 -13.76
C ILE A 65 8.53 -12.40 -12.41
N TYR A 66 7.98 -13.34 -11.64
CA TYR A 66 8.51 -13.75 -10.36
C TYR A 66 9.25 -15.09 -10.49
N CYS A 67 10.40 -15.18 -9.83
CA CYS A 67 11.11 -16.43 -9.61
C CYS A 67 10.51 -17.12 -8.39
N ARG A 68 10.08 -18.38 -8.55
CA ARG A 68 9.47 -19.15 -7.47
C ARG A 68 10.56 -19.85 -6.65
N THR A 69 10.58 -19.60 -5.35
CA THR A 69 11.48 -20.28 -4.40
C THR A 69 10.77 -21.41 -3.67
N SER A 70 9.49 -21.22 -3.35
CA SER A 70 8.61 -22.26 -2.77
C SER A 70 7.15 -22.00 -3.16
N GLU A 71 6.22 -22.83 -2.67
CA GLU A 71 4.77 -22.60 -2.87
C GLU A 71 4.31 -21.25 -2.29
N GLN A 72 4.94 -20.82 -1.19
CA GLN A 72 4.57 -19.65 -0.39
C GLN A 72 5.45 -18.42 -0.65
N LEU A 73 6.50 -18.54 -1.46
CA LEU A 73 7.48 -17.50 -1.70
C LEU A 73 7.89 -17.48 -3.17
N GLU A 74 7.56 -16.38 -3.83
CA GLU A 74 8.12 -15.98 -5.11
C GLU A 74 8.71 -14.57 -4.97
N TYR A 75 9.74 -14.26 -5.75
CA TYR A 75 10.41 -12.96 -5.67
C TYR A 75 10.73 -12.39 -7.05
N ARG A 76 10.88 -11.07 -7.12
CA ARG A 76 11.33 -10.35 -8.30
C ARG A 76 12.35 -9.30 -7.90
N GLU A 77 13.44 -9.21 -8.64
CA GLU A 77 14.45 -8.18 -8.44
C GLU A 77 14.30 -7.06 -9.47
N VAL A 78 14.44 -5.82 -9.02
CA VAL A 78 14.58 -4.63 -9.86
C VAL A 78 15.87 -3.92 -9.45
N LYS A 79 16.85 -3.91 -10.34
CA LYS A 79 18.16 -3.28 -10.15
C LYS A 79 18.17 -1.89 -10.76
N LYS A 80 18.74 -0.93 -10.06
CA LYS A 80 18.97 0.45 -10.51
C LYS A 80 20.43 0.65 -10.87
N GLU A 81 20.69 1.67 -11.69
CA GLU A 81 22.05 2.01 -12.17
C GLU A 81 22.96 2.50 -11.05
N ASP A 82 22.39 3.10 -10.00
CA ASP A 82 23.08 3.58 -8.80
C ASP A 82 23.47 2.47 -7.81
N GLY A 83 23.24 1.20 -8.17
CA GLY A 83 23.49 0.04 -7.31
C GLY A 83 22.33 -0.31 -6.37
N LEU A 84 21.27 0.50 -6.31
CA LEU A 84 20.10 0.19 -5.49
C LEU A 84 19.34 -1.00 -6.07
N ARG A 85 18.98 -1.94 -5.21
CA ARG A 85 18.23 -3.14 -5.60
C ARG A 85 16.97 -3.28 -4.77
N TYR A 86 15.84 -3.38 -5.47
CA TYR A 86 14.55 -3.73 -4.87
C TYR A 86 14.30 -5.21 -5.05
N ILE A 87 13.94 -5.88 -3.96
CA ILE A 87 13.50 -7.28 -3.97
C ILE A 87 12.05 -7.29 -3.55
N LEU A 88 11.15 -7.54 -4.51
CA LEU A 88 9.73 -7.70 -4.25
C LEU A 88 9.49 -9.15 -3.95
N CYS A 89 8.98 -9.41 -2.77
CA CYS A 89 8.71 -10.77 -2.35
C CYS A 89 7.20 -10.92 -2.19
N ARG A 90 6.64 -11.98 -2.76
CA ARG A 90 5.20 -12.25 -2.87
C ARG A 90 4.87 -13.65 -2.40
N ASN A 91 3.71 -13.80 -1.75
CA ASN A 91 3.12 -15.08 -1.43
C ASN A 91 1.88 -15.28 -2.31
N PRO A 92 1.88 -16.24 -3.26
CA PRO A 92 0.77 -16.47 -4.18
C PRO A 92 -0.56 -16.81 -3.50
N GLU A 93 -0.53 -17.62 -2.44
CA GLU A 93 -1.75 -18.03 -1.72
C GLU A 93 -2.38 -16.83 -0.99
N VAL A 94 -1.54 -16.03 -0.33
CA VAL A 94 -1.98 -14.79 0.32
C VAL A 94 -2.51 -13.80 -0.73
N ALA A 95 -1.92 -13.75 -1.92
CA ALA A 95 -2.41 -12.90 -3.00
C ALA A 95 -3.83 -13.30 -3.43
N ILE A 96 -4.11 -14.60 -3.56
CA ILE A 96 -5.44 -15.11 -3.91
C ILE A 96 -6.46 -14.79 -2.81
N SER A 97 -6.10 -15.03 -1.54
CA SER A 97 -6.96 -14.72 -0.39
C SER A 97 -7.27 -13.22 -0.30
N GLN A 98 -6.27 -12.35 -0.38
CA GLN A 98 -6.46 -10.89 -0.36
C GLN A 98 -7.27 -10.39 -1.55
N HIS A 99 -7.05 -10.96 -2.74
CA HIS A 99 -7.85 -10.65 -3.91
C HIS A 99 -9.33 -10.95 -3.66
N ARG A 100 -9.63 -12.15 -3.16
CA ARG A 100 -10.99 -12.60 -2.87
C ARG A 100 -11.66 -11.72 -1.81
N GLU A 101 -11.00 -11.50 -0.67
CA GLU A 101 -11.50 -10.64 0.40
C GLU A 101 -11.80 -9.23 -0.13
N ARG A 102 -10.90 -8.66 -0.94
CA ARG A 102 -11.13 -7.36 -1.56
C ARG A 102 -12.34 -7.38 -2.49
N GLN A 103 -12.55 -8.41 -3.31
CA GLN A 103 -13.74 -8.47 -4.17
C GLN A 103 -15.03 -8.54 -3.35
N GLU A 104 -15.05 -9.32 -2.29
CA GLU A 104 -16.18 -9.43 -1.36
C GLU A 104 -16.48 -8.08 -0.69
N ASP A 105 -15.44 -7.40 -0.20
CA ASP A 105 -15.57 -6.06 0.41
C ASP A 105 -16.10 -5.02 -0.58
N LEU A 106 -15.58 -5.01 -1.81
CA LEU A 106 -16.03 -4.08 -2.86
C LEU A 106 -17.48 -4.31 -3.26
N ALA A 107 -17.90 -5.57 -3.39
CA ALA A 107 -19.28 -5.92 -3.71
C ALA A 107 -20.23 -5.47 -2.59
N HIS A 108 -19.86 -5.70 -1.33
CA HIS A 108 -20.65 -5.27 -0.17
C HIS A 108 -20.79 -3.75 -0.11
N LEU A 109 -19.67 -3.01 -0.24
CA LEU A 109 -19.68 -1.54 -0.22
C LEU A 109 -20.50 -0.98 -1.38
N GLN A 110 -20.36 -1.53 -2.59
CA GLN A 110 -21.12 -1.09 -3.74
C GLN A 110 -22.62 -1.31 -3.55
N ALA A 111 -23.04 -2.47 -3.04
CA ALA A 111 -24.45 -2.76 -2.79
C ALA A 111 -25.06 -1.74 -1.81
N GLN A 112 -24.35 -1.40 -0.74
CA GLN A 112 -24.81 -0.39 0.23
C GLN A 112 -24.88 1.03 -0.38
N LEU A 113 -23.89 1.41 -1.18
CA LEU A 113 -23.87 2.72 -1.85
C LEU A 113 -24.97 2.84 -2.91
N GLU A 114 -25.22 1.77 -3.68
CA GLU A 114 -26.31 1.75 -4.66
C GLU A 114 -27.68 1.83 -3.97
N GLN A 115 -27.89 1.05 -2.91
CA GLN A 115 -29.11 1.12 -2.12
C GLN A 115 -29.34 2.53 -1.54
N LEU A 116 -28.28 3.20 -1.06
CA LEU A 116 -28.38 4.58 -0.59
C LEU A 116 -28.73 5.53 -1.73
N LYS A 117 -28.11 5.38 -2.91
CA LYS A 117 -28.39 6.19 -4.11
C LYS A 117 -29.84 6.06 -4.56
N GLU A 118 -30.38 4.84 -4.66
CA GLU A 118 -31.80 4.60 -5.02
C GLU A 118 -32.76 5.19 -3.99
N LYS A 119 -32.43 5.04 -2.70
CA LYS A 119 -33.20 5.61 -1.60
C LYS A 119 -33.23 7.14 -1.63
N VAL A 120 -32.13 7.78 -2.01
CA VAL A 120 -32.06 9.25 -2.17
C VAL A 120 -32.87 9.68 -3.39
N ALA A 121 -32.74 8.98 -4.52
CA ALA A 121 -33.45 9.28 -5.76
C ALA A 121 -34.99 9.16 -5.64
N SER A 122 -35.49 8.22 -4.83
CA SER A 122 -36.92 8.05 -4.58
C SER A 122 -37.53 9.13 -3.66
N GLN A 123 -36.72 9.94 -2.98
CA GLN A 123 -37.20 10.98 -2.07
C GLN A 123 -37.37 12.32 -2.79
N LYS A 124 -38.55 12.96 -2.63
CA LYS A 124 -38.78 14.31 -3.18
C LYS A 124 -37.85 15.38 -2.59
N ARG A 125 -37.49 15.25 -1.31
CA ARG A 125 -36.65 16.22 -0.57
C ARG A 125 -35.77 15.49 0.45
N PRO A 126 -34.69 14.82 0.02
CA PRO A 126 -33.78 14.14 0.94
C PRO A 126 -33.05 15.16 1.83
N ALA A 127 -32.82 14.80 3.09
CA ALA A 127 -32.07 15.61 4.05
C ALA A 127 -30.56 15.39 3.84
N LEU A 128 -29.89 16.33 3.16
CA LEU A 128 -28.50 16.19 2.71
C LEU A 128 -27.53 15.78 3.83
N LYS A 129 -27.64 16.38 5.03
CA LYS A 129 -26.81 16.02 6.20
C LYS A 129 -26.94 14.54 6.58
N ARG A 130 -28.14 13.97 6.47
CA ARG A 130 -28.39 12.56 6.79
C ARG A 130 -27.78 11.66 5.71
N VAL A 131 -27.92 12.04 4.44
CA VAL A 131 -27.33 11.30 3.31
C VAL A 131 -25.80 11.25 3.44
N ILE A 132 -25.17 12.39 3.72
CA ILE A 132 -23.72 12.49 3.96
C ILE A 132 -23.32 11.54 5.09
N ARG A 133 -23.97 11.62 6.25
CA ARG A 133 -23.66 10.75 7.39
C ARG A 133 -23.73 9.26 7.04
N GLN A 134 -24.75 8.85 6.27
CA GLN A 134 -24.91 7.47 5.84
C GLN A 134 -23.83 7.04 4.84
N ALA A 135 -23.46 7.89 3.90
CA ALA A 135 -22.38 7.62 2.96
C ALA A 135 -21.02 7.48 3.68
N GLU A 136 -20.71 8.38 4.61
CA GLU A 136 -19.50 8.31 5.45
C GLU A 136 -19.48 7.04 6.31
N GLU A 137 -20.62 6.67 6.91
CA GLU A 137 -20.76 5.44 7.69
C GLU A 137 -20.44 4.22 6.83
N ILE A 138 -21.00 4.11 5.62
CA ILE A 138 -20.68 3.02 4.69
C ILE A 138 -19.18 2.99 4.35
N LEU A 139 -18.59 4.13 3.98
CA LEU A 139 -17.19 4.22 3.54
C LEU A 139 -16.17 4.04 4.66
N SER A 140 -16.55 4.24 5.92
CA SER A 140 -15.69 3.99 7.08
C SER A 140 -15.41 2.51 7.32
N HIS A 141 -16.31 1.62 6.89
CA HIS A 141 -16.16 0.17 7.00
C HIS A 141 -15.33 -0.41 5.85
N ARG A 142 -14.68 -1.55 6.08
CA ARG A 142 -13.94 -2.32 5.04
C ARG A 142 -12.96 -1.47 4.21
N HIS A 143 -12.42 -0.42 4.82
CA HIS A 143 -11.59 0.60 4.16
C HIS A 143 -12.25 1.25 2.93
N GLY A 144 -13.56 1.45 2.92
CA GLY A 144 -14.31 1.94 1.76
C GLY A 144 -13.79 3.24 1.17
N HIS A 145 -13.33 4.20 1.99
CA HIS A 145 -12.68 5.43 1.52
C HIS A 145 -11.47 5.21 0.60
N ARG A 146 -10.82 4.04 0.69
CA ARG A 146 -9.71 3.67 -0.19
C ARG A 146 -10.18 3.41 -1.60
N PHE A 147 -11.38 2.87 -1.78
CA PHE A 147 -11.85 2.31 -3.04
C PHE A 147 -12.99 3.11 -3.68
N PHE A 148 -13.76 3.83 -2.87
CA PHE A 148 -14.92 4.58 -3.31
C PHE A 148 -14.86 6.03 -2.82
N ASP A 149 -15.58 6.87 -3.56
CA ASP A 149 -15.95 8.21 -3.14
C ASP A 149 -17.37 8.52 -3.65
N TYR A 150 -17.92 9.64 -3.21
CA TYR A 150 -19.24 10.08 -3.64
C TYR A 150 -19.31 11.57 -3.93
N ARG A 151 -20.35 11.97 -4.66
CA ARG A 151 -20.73 13.36 -4.89
C ARG A 151 -22.21 13.52 -4.61
N LEU A 152 -22.54 14.62 -3.96
CA LEU A 152 -23.91 15.02 -3.69
C LEU A 152 -24.18 16.33 -4.42
N GLU A 153 -25.13 16.31 -5.36
CA GLU A 153 -25.53 17.52 -6.06
C GLU A 153 -26.57 18.29 -5.23
N GLU A 154 -26.31 19.54 -4.87
CA GLU A 154 -27.19 20.29 -3.95
C GLU A 154 -28.54 20.69 -4.58
N LYS A 155 -28.54 21.02 -5.88
CA LYS A 155 -29.74 21.46 -6.61
C LYS A 155 -30.64 20.29 -6.99
N GLY A 156 -30.08 19.28 -7.67
CA GLY A 156 -30.79 18.04 -8.02
C GLY A 156 -31.02 17.11 -6.83
N ARG A 157 -30.30 17.31 -5.71
CA ARG A 157 -30.32 16.44 -4.52
C ARG A 157 -30.02 14.98 -4.82
N GLN A 158 -29.16 14.75 -5.81
CA GLN A 158 -28.80 13.42 -6.28
C GLN A 158 -27.49 12.98 -5.64
N LEU A 159 -27.46 11.73 -5.17
CA LEU A 159 -26.24 11.06 -4.73
C LEU A 159 -25.67 10.24 -5.88
N THR A 160 -24.38 10.43 -6.17
CA THR A 160 -23.62 9.59 -7.09
C THR A 160 -22.37 9.08 -6.37
N TYR A 161 -21.89 7.89 -6.71
CA TYR A 161 -20.65 7.35 -6.19
C TYR A 161 -19.77 6.84 -7.33
N PHE A 162 -18.47 6.75 -7.10
CA PHE A 162 -17.51 6.30 -8.10
C PHE A 162 -16.38 5.51 -7.46
N ARG A 163 -15.77 4.63 -8.26
CA ARG A 163 -14.61 3.82 -7.86
C ARG A 163 -13.31 4.59 -8.12
N LYS A 164 -12.35 4.41 -7.22
CA LYS A 164 -10.99 4.92 -7.33
C LYS A 164 -10.14 3.90 -8.08
N GLU A 165 -10.27 3.87 -9.41
CA GLU A 165 -9.64 2.84 -10.27
C GLU A 165 -8.12 2.74 -10.07
N GLU A 166 -7.41 3.86 -9.90
CA GLU A 166 -5.97 3.83 -9.62
C GLU A 166 -5.62 3.16 -8.29
N ALA A 167 -6.45 3.37 -7.26
CA ALA A 167 -6.25 2.74 -5.95
C ALA A 167 -6.56 1.24 -6.02
N LEU A 168 -7.59 0.84 -6.78
CA LEU A 168 -7.93 -0.56 -7.02
C LEU A 168 -6.82 -1.28 -7.78
N ALA A 169 -6.30 -0.68 -8.84
CA ALA A 169 -5.19 -1.22 -9.62
C ALA A 169 -3.95 -1.40 -8.74
N LEU A 170 -3.61 -0.40 -7.92
CA LEU A 170 -2.49 -0.51 -7.00
C LEU A 170 -2.70 -1.63 -5.96
N GLU A 171 -3.88 -1.75 -5.35
CA GLU A 171 -4.12 -2.80 -4.35
C GLU A 171 -4.06 -4.19 -4.97
N LYS A 172 -4.47 -4.35 -6.23
CA LYS A 172 -4.30 -5.59 -6.98
C LYS A 172 -2.82 -5.96 -7.16
N GLU A 173 -1.97 -5.01 -7.51
CA GLU A 173 -0.52 -5.23 -7.62
C GLU A 173 0.13 -5.51 -6.26
N LEU A 174 -0.48 -5.06 -5.16
CA LEU A 174 0.02 -5.27 -3.80
C LEU A 174 -0.38 -6.61 -3.18
N ASP A 175 -1.26 -7.38 -3.81
CA ASP A 175 -1.76 -8.65 -3.28
C ASP A 175 -0.62 -9.64 -3.03
N GLY A 176 -0.52 -10.09 -1.78
CA GLY A 176 0.48 -11.06 -1.33
C GLY A 176 1.90 -10.53 -1.25
N LEU A 177 2.18 -9.27 -1.63
CA LEU A 177 3.51 -8.67 -1.44
C LEU A 177 3.79 -8.43 0.04
N TYR A 178 5.04 -8.53 0.49
CA TYR A 178 5.50 -8.19 1.85
C TYR A 178 6.48 -7.01 1.89
#